data_AF-A0A7C4HAM1-F1
#
_entry.id   AF-A0A7C4HAM1-F1
#
_cell.length_a   1.000
_cell.length_b   1.000
_cell.length_c   1.000
_cell.angle_alpha   90.00
_cell.angle_beta   90.00
_cell.angle_gamma   90.00
#
_symmetry.space_group_name_H-M   'P 1'
#
loop_
_entity.id
_entity.type
_entity.pdbx_description
1 polymer ?
#
loop_
_entity_poly.entity_id
_entity_poly.type
_entity_poly.pdbx_seq_one_letter_code
_entity_poly.pdbx_strand_id
1 'polypeptide(L)'
;MTSQYVNILKELTRRRGVVKPLNERVDRLRKFVVESEVKLSVERAKLITEFYKRGLGRGKSVPVQRALAFKYLMENVSLPVEPGQL
;
A
#
# COMPACT_ATOMS: atom_id res chain seq x y z
N MET A 1 -28.74 14.32 4.05
CA MET A 1 -27.48 14.05 3.32
C MET A 1 -27.43 14.94 2.09
N THR A 2 -26.34 15.66 1.85
CA THR A 2 -26.21 16.66 0.76
C THR A 2 -26.38 16.03 -0.62
N SER A 3 -27.12 16.71 -1.51
CA SER A 3 -27.35 16.29 -2.92
C SER A 3 -26.06 15.89 -3.66
N GLN A 4 -24.96 16.58 -3.34
CA GLN A 4 -23.63 16.29 -3.87
C GLN A 4 -23.09 14.90 -3.47
N TYR A 5 -23.30 14.46 -2.23
CA TYR A 5 -22.84 13.14 -1.77
C TYR A 5 -23.59 12.01 -2.50
N VAL A 6 -24.89 12.19 -2.73
CA VAL A 6 -25.72 11.23 -3.49
C VAL A 6 -25.22 11.10 -4.93
N ASN A 7 -24.85 12.22 -5.57
CA ASN A 7 -24.31 12.21 -6.93
C ASN A 7 -22.94 11.49 -7.00
N ILE A 8 -22.07 11.71 -6.00
CA ILE A 8 -20.78 11.01 -5.89
C ILE A 8 -21.00 9.50 -5.77
N LEU A 9 -21.91 9.05 -4.90
CA LEU A 9 -22.19 7.63 -4.73
C LEU A 9 -22.76 6.99 -6.00
N LYS A 10 -23.69 7.66 -6.69
CA LYS A 10 -24.23 7.18 -7.98
C LYS A 10 -23.13 7.01 -9.03
N GLU A 11 -22.23 7.99 -9.13
CA GLU A 11 -21.11 7.93 -10.07
C GLU A 11 -20.10 6.82 -9.70
N LEU A 12 -19.80 6.63 -8.42
CA LEU A 12 -18.94 5.54 -7.95
C LEU A 12 -19.54 4.16 -8.29
N THR A 13 -20.84 3.97 -8.08
CA THR A 13 -21.54 2.73 -8.43
C THR A 13 -21.50 2.47 -9.93
N ARG A 14 -21.77 3.50 -10.76
CA ARG A 14 -21.67 3.42 -12.22
C ARG A 14 -20.26 3.00 -12.65
N ARG A 15 -19.21 3.68 -12.17
CA ARG A 15 -17.81 3.36 -12.51
C ARG A 15 -17.43 1.94 -12.13
N ARG A 16 -17.88 1.46 -10.97
CA ARG A 16 -17.61 0.09 -10.50
C ARG A 16 -18.23 -0.96 -11.43
N GLY A 17 -19.44 -0.73 -11.94
CA GLY A 17 -20.16 -1.65 -12.83
C GLY A 17 -19.65 -1.70 -14.28
N VAL A 18 -18.96 -0.65 -14.75
CA VAL A 18 -18.39 -0.62 -16.11
C VAL A 18 -17.12 -1.47 -16.23
N VAL A 19 -16.33 -1.56 -15.15
CA VAL A 19 -15.08 -2.32 -15.16
C VAL A 19 -15.40 -3.81 -15.05
N LYS A 20 -15.23 -4.55 -16.15
CA LYS A 20 -15.27 -6.02 -16.15
C LYS A 20 -13.88 -6.60 -15.86
N PRO A 21 -13.75 -7.59 -14.98
CA PRO A 21 -12.49 -8.27 -14.75
C PRO A 21 -12.09 -9.10 -15.97
N LEU A 22 -10.79 -9.18 -16.24
CA LEU A 22 -10.24 -9.95 -17.37
C LEU A 22 -10.39 -11.47 -17.18
N ASN A 23 -10.29 -11.95 -15.93
CA ASN A 23 -10.44 -13.35 -15.56
C ASN A 23 -10.85 -13.49 -14.07
N GLU A 24 -11.21 -14.70 -13.66
CA GLU A 24 -11.66 -15.02 -12.29
C GLU A 24 -10.61 -14.72 -11.21
N ARG A 25 -9.32 -14.85 -11.52
CA ARG A 25 -8.23 -14.55 -10.57
C ARG A 25 -8.18 -13.06 -10.27
N VAL A 26 -8.22 -12.23 -11.31
CA VAL A 26 -8.25 -10.76 -11.18
C VAL A 26 -9.55 -10.29 -10.53
N ASP A 27 -10.69 -10.92 -10.83
CA ASP A 27 -11.96 -10.59 -10.19
C ASP A 27 -11.92 -10.82 -8.67
N ARG A 28 -11.44 -12.00 -8.24
CA ARG A 28 -11.28 -12.33 -6.82
C ARG A 28 -10.37 -11.34 -6.09
N LEU A 29 -9.21 -11.01 -6.67
CA LEU A 29 -8.29 -10.03 -6.10
C LEU A 29 -8.93 -8.64 -5.99
N ARG A 30 -9.66 -8.19 -7.02
CA ARG A 30 -10.36 -6.90 -6.99
C ARG A 30 -11.43 -6.87 -5.90
N LYS A 31 -12.25 -7.92 -5.81
CA LYS A 31 -13.29 -8.04 -4.78
C LYS A 31 -12.67 -8.00 -3.38
N PHE A 32 -11.62 -8.78 -3.15
CA PHE A 32 -10.87 -8.79 -1.90
C PHE A 32 -10.39 -7.39 -1.50
N VAL A 33 -9.76 -6.65 -2.42
CA VAL A 33 -9.26 -5.29 -2.14
C VAL A 33 -10.41 -4.30 -1.87
N VAL A 34 -11.49 -4.35 -2.64
CA VAL A 34 -12.62 -3.40 -2.51
C VAL A 34 -13.42 -3.62 -1.23
N GLU A 35 -13.55 -4.87 -0.79
CA GLU A 35 -14.26 -5.24 0.44
C GLU A 35 -13.38 -5.13 1.69
N SER A 36 -12.06 -5.02 1.53
CA SER A 36 -11.13 -4.87 2.64
C SER A 36 -11.31 -3.54 3.36
N GLU A 37 -11.25 -3.59 4.69
CA GLU A 37 -11.21 -2.39 5.52
C GLU A 37 -9.91 -1.61 5.33
N VAL A 38 -10.01 -0.28 5.34
CA VAL A 38 -8.85 0.61 5.28
C VAL A 38 -8.08 0.51 6.59
N LYS A 39 -6.79 0.16 6.53
CA LYS A 39 -5.89 -0.02 7.67
C LYS A 39 -4.60 0.79 7.50
N LEU A 40 -3.98 1.17 8.61
CA LEU A 40 -2.68 1.85 8.63
C LEU A 40 -1.63 0.95 9.30
N SER A 41 -0.51 0.72 8.64
CA SER A 41 0.65 0.02 9.23
C SER A 41 1.71 1.01 9.72
N VAL A 42 2.23 0.77 10.93
CA VAL A 42 3.32 1.56 11.54
C VAL A 42 4.70 0.98 11.25
N GLU A 43 4.79 -0.18 10.61
CA GLU A 43 6.03 -0.97 10.45
C GLU A 43 7.14 -0.18 9.77
N ARG A 44 6.87 0.38 8.58
CA ARG A 44 7.84 1.21 7.85
C ARG A 44 8.33 2.38 8.69
N ALA A 45 7.44 3.06 9.42
CA ALA A 45 7.81 4.20 10.25
C ALA A 45 8.77 3.79 11.36
N LYS A 46 8.53 2.65 12.01
CA LYS A 46 9.43 2.08 13.02
C LYS A 46 10.80 1.73 12.45
N LEU A 47 10.83 0.95 11.35
CA LEU A 47 12.09 0.50 10.73
C LEU A 47 12.96 1.67 10.25
N ILE A 48 12.37 2.66 9.58
CA ILE A 48 13.12 3.83 9.12
C ILE A 48 13.62 4.66 10.32
N THR A 49 12.79 4.84 11.35
CA THR A 49 13.21 5.55 12.57
C THR A 49 14.38 4.84 13.25
N GLU A 50 14.32 3.52 13.36
CA GLU A 50 15.36 2.70 13.92
C GLU A 50 16.68 2.81 13.16
N PHE A 51 16.65 2.75 11.83
CA PHE A 51 17.83 2.94 10.97
C PHE A 51 18.59 4.22 11.30
N TYR A 52 17.87 5.35 11.40
CA TYR A 52 18.49 6.64 11.71
C TYR A 52 18.92 6.73 13.18
N LYS A 53 18.13 6.22 14.13
CA LYS A 53 18.48 6.22 15.56
C LYS A 53 19.76 5.43 15.84
N ARG A 54 19.95 4.30 15.17
CA ARG A 54 21.16 3.46 15.30
C ARG A 54 22.36 4.02 14.55
N GLY A 55 22.20 5.08 13.76
CA GLY A 55 23.29 5.71 13.02
C GLY A 55 23.86 4.86 11.88
N LEU A 56 23.08 3.93 11.32
CA LEU A 56 23.54 2.96 10.32
C LEU A 56 24.01 3.62 9.00
N GLY A 57 23.58 4.85 8.72
CA GLY A 57 24.03 5.67 7.58
C GLY A 57 25.10 6.72 7.93
N ARG A 58 25.56 6.81 9.18
CA ARG A 58 26.44 7.90 9.63
C ARG A 58 27.73 7.94 8.80
N GLY A 59 28.16 9.15 8.43
CA GLY A 59 29.38 9.37 7.64
C GLY A 59 29.22 9.12 6.13
N LYS A 60 28.01 8.79 5.66
CA LYS A 60 27.70 8.71 4.22
C LYS A 60 27.03 9.98 3.73
N SER A 61 27.10 10.25 2.43
CA SER A 61 26.32 11.33 1.81
C SER A 61 24.82 11.07 1.96
N VAL A 62 24.01 12.13 1.97
CA VAL A 62 22.55 12.02 2.13
C VAL A 62 21.90 11.04 1.12
N PRO A 63 22.26 11.03 -0.18
CA PRO A 63 21.71 10.05 -1.12
C PRO A 63 22.04 8.60 -0.74
N VAL A 64 23.28 8.34 -0.30
CA VAL A 64 23.71 6.99 0.12
C VAL A 64 22.99 6.58 1.41
N GLN A 65 22.80 7.50 2.36
CA GLN A 65 22.02 7.23 3.58
C GLN A 65 20.58 6.81 3.25
N ARG A 66 19.92 7.48 2.30
CA ARG A 66 18.56 7.13 1.86
C ARG A 66 18.53 5.76 1.18
N ALA A 67 19.51 5.46 0.33
CA ALA A 67 19.63 4.15 -0.31
C ALA A 67 19.82 3.03 0.74
N LEU A 68 20.67 3.26 1.75
CA LEU A 68 20.88 2.31 2.84
C LEU A 68 19.63 2.16 3.73
N ALA A 69 18.89 3.24 3.99
CA ALA A 69 17.63 3.18 4.72
C ALA A 69 16.58 2.36 3.96
N PHE A 70 16.54 2.50 2.62
CA PHE A 70 15.67 1.69 1.77
C PHE A 70 16.10 0.23 1.76
N LYS A 71 17.40 -0.07 1.65
CA LYS A 71 17.94 -1.43 1.78
C LYS A 71 17.51 -2.06 3.11
N TYR A 72 17.73 -1.35 4.22
CA TYR A 72 17.33 -1.78 5.55
C TYR A 72 15.82 -2.03 5.65
N LEU A 73 14.99 -1.16 5.06
CA LEU A 73 13.55 -1.38 5.01
C LEU A 73 13.20 -2.69 4.28
N MET A 74 13.76 -2.93 3.09
CA MET A 74 13.47 -4.12 2.28
C MET A 74 13.98 -5.41 2.93
N GLU A 75 15.06 -5.35 3.70
CA GLU A 75 15.61 -6.50 4.43
C GLU A 75 14.78 -6.90 5.66
N ASN A 76 13.91 -6.02 6.17
CA ASN A 76 13.23 -6.21 7.46
C ASN A 76 11.70 -6.07 7.40
N VAL A 77 11.13 -5.50 6.33
CA VAL A 77 9.68 -5.33 6.21
C VAL A 77 8.99 -6.64 5.88
N SER A 78 7.79 -6.83 6.43
CA SER A 78 6.91 -7.93 6.06
C SER A 78 6.48 -7.81 4.59
N LEU A 79 6.56 -8.92 3.84
CA LEU A 79 6.17 -8.99 2.42
C LEU A 79 4.94 -9.91 2.27
N PRO A 80 3.71 -9.38 2.42
CA PRO A 80 2.51 -10.19 2.28
C PRO A 80 2.28 -10.56 0.81
N VAL A 81 1.87 -11.82 0.58
CA VAL A 81 1.43 -12.33 -0.72
C VAL A 81 0.07 -13.00 -0.53
N GLU A 82 -0.95 -12.40 -1.14
CA GLU A 82 -2.33 -12.88 -1.02
C GLU A 82 -2.63 -14.00 -2.03
N PRO A 83 -3.55 -14.92 -1.73
CA PRO A 83 -3.92 -16.00 -2.64
C PRO A 83 -4.33 -15.48 -4.03
N GLY A 84 -3.65 -15.98 -5.08
CA GLY A 84 -3.93 -15.62 -6.47
C GLY A 84 -3.13 -14.42 -7.02
N GLN A 85 -2.26 -13.81 -6.20
CA GLN A 85 -1.23 -12.90 -6.71
C GLN A 85 -0.18 -13.68 -7.54
N LEU A 86 0.28 -13.07 -8.64
CA LEU A 86 1.28 -13.58 -9.58
C LEU A 86 2.27 -12.45 -9.89
#